data_AF-A0A952HNU1-F1
#
_entry.id   AF-A0A952HNU1-F1
#
_cell.length_a   1.000
_cell.length_b   1.000
_cell.length_c   1.000
_cell.angle_alpha   90.00
_cell.angle_beta   90.00
_cell.angle_gamma   90.00
#
_symmetry.space_group_name_H-M   'P 1'
#
loop_
_entity.id
_entity.type
_entity.pdbx_description
1 polymer ?
#
loop_
_entity_poly.entity_id
_entity_poly.type
_entity_poly.pdbx_seq_one_letter_code
_entity_poly.pdbx_strand_id
1 'polypeptide(L)'
;MNIGAKSVISLLRPKQKTTTTRIVRSKRWIPSAQLKLGMYVSELDIPWEQTPFMFQGFNIDSQELLEKVQSVSETVCIESEKVATIPSQGGNRLCGAPRKAI
;
A
#
# COMPACT_ATOMS: atom_id res chain seq x y z
N MET A 1 31.36 -43.81 38.54
CA MET A 1 31.27 -44.48 37.21
C MET A 1 30.21 -43.75 36.38
N ASN A 2 30.63 -43.24 35.22
CA ASN A 2 29.87 -42.90 33.99
C ASN A 2 28.45 -42.30 34.11
N ILE A 3 28.25 -40.99 33.91
CA ILE A 3 28.09 -40.19 32.65
C ILE A 3 26.75 -40.37 31.90
N GLY A 4 26.12 -39.22 31.62
CA GLY A 4 25.20 -38.98 30.50
C GLY A 4 23.73 -39.32 30.78
N ALA A 5 22.73 -38.58 30.32
CA ALA A 5 22.71 -37.57 29.28
C ALA A 5 21.61 -36.54 29.55
N LYS A 6 21.91 -35.33 29.10
CA LYS A 6 21.06 -34.14 29.05
C LYS A 6 19.95 -34.40 28.03
N SER A 7 18.69 -34.16 28.37
CA SER A 7 17.65 -34.00 27.34
C SER A 7 16.87 -32.72 27.62
N VAL A 8 17.47 -31.62 27.18
CA VAL A 8 16.77 -30.36 26.94
C VAL A 8 15.90 -30.57 25.72
N ILE A 9 14.59 -30.72 25.91
CA ILE A 9 13.65 -30.74 24.79
C ILE A 9 13.68 -29.32 24.22
N SER A 10 14.34 -29.20 23.07
CA SER A 10 14.54 -27.94 22.34
C SER A 10 13.21 -27.23 22.12
N LEU A 11 13.11 -26.02 22.67
CA LEU A 11 12.11 -25.02 22.32
C LEU A 11 12.23 -24.68 20.83
N LEU A 12 11.46 -25.36 19.99
CA LEU A 12 11.23 -24.88 18.62
C LEU A 12 10.31 -23.66 18.69
N ARG A 13 10.91 -22.49 18.98
CA ARG A 13 10.32 -21.20 18.63
C ARG A 13 10.13 -21.19 17.11
N PRO A 14 8.90 -21.04 16.58
CA PRO A 14 8.73 -20.84 15.15
C PRO A 14 9.53 -19.61 14.75
N LYS A 15 10.44 -19.78 13.78
CA LYS A 15 11.30 -18.72 13.25
C LYS A 15 10.41 -17.62 12.69
N GLN A 16 10.15 -16.59 13.49
CA GLN A 16 9.31 -15.45 13.13
C GLN A 16 9.97 -14.78 11.91
N LYS A 17 9.36 -14.96 10.74
CA LYS A 17 9.72 -14.20 9.56
C LYS A 17 9.33 -12.75 9.90
N THR A 18 10.33 -11.89 10.11
CA THR A 18 10.15 -10.48 10.49
C THR A 18 9.59 -9.68 9.31
N THR A 19 8.37 -9.97 8.92
CA THR A 19 7.71 -9.34 7.79
C THR A 19 7.42 -7.88 8.12
N THR A 20 8.12 -6.96 7.47
CA THR A 20 7.85 -5.53 7.60
C THR A 20 6.65 -5.18 6.73
N THR A 21 5.69 -4.49 7.33
CA THR A 21 4.49 -4.01 6.64
C THR A 21 4.71 -2.55 6.24
N ARG A 22 4.49 -2.19 4.98
CA ARG A 22 4.53 -0.80 4.49
C ARG A 22 3.20 -0.42 3.85
N ILE A 23 2.73 0.79 4.12
CA ILE A 23 1.59 1.39 3.41
C ILE A 23 2.10 1.92 2.06
N VAL A 24 1.45 1.52 0.98
CA VAL A 24 1.74 1.97 -0.39
C VAL A 24 0.52 2.74 -0.89
N ARG A 25 0.74 4.01 -1.24
CA ARG A 25 -0.27 4.84 -1.90
C ARG A 25 -0.25 4.57 -3.40
N SER A 26 -1.42 4.43 -3.99
CA SER A 26 -1.58 4.21 -5.43
C SER A 26 -2.72 5.09 -5.95
N LYS A 27 -2.42 5.87 -6.98
CA LYS A 27 -3.40 6.66 -7.72
C LYS A 27 -3.72 5.99 -9.05
N ARG A 28 -4.98 6.03 -9.48
CA ARG A 28 -5.40 5.56 -10.80
C ARG A 28 -6.62 6.31 -11.29
N TRP A 29 -6.70 6.51 -12.60
CA TRP A 29 -7.88 7.04 -13.28
C TRP A 29 -8.90 5.93 -13.50
N ILE A 30 -10.16 6.23 -13.22
CA ILE A 30 -11.32 5.36 -13.48
C ILE A 30 -12.45 6.18 -14.10
N PRO A 31 -13.36 5.55 -14.85
CA PRO A 31 -14.62 6.19 -15.23
C PRO A 31 -15.44 6.53 -13.99
N SER A 32 -16.12 7.68 -13.98
CA SER A 32 -16.94 8.12 -12.86
C SER A 32 -18.08 7.14 -12.55
N ALA A 33 -18.59 6.45 -13.57
CA ALA A 33 -19.57 5.35 -13.42
C ALA A 33 -19.10 4.17 -12.55
N GLN A 34 -17.78 4.01 -12.35
CA GLN A 34 -17.20 2.98 -11.49
C GLN A 34 -16.88 3.46 -10.07
N LEU A 35 -17.13 4.74 -9.76
CA LEU A 35 -16.98 5.27 -8.41
C LEU A 35 -17.92 4.55 -7.44
N LYS A 36 -17.44 4.42 -6.20
CA LYS A 36 -18.20 3.82 -5.10
C LYS A 36 -18.02 4.65 -3.84
N LEU A 37 -19.00 4.53 -2.95
CA LEU A 37 -18.90 5.06 -1.59
C LEU A 37 -17.62 4.56 -0.91
N GLY A 38 -16.96 5.45 -0.18
CA GLY A 38 -15.69 5.24 0.49
C GLY A 38 -14.44 5.46 -0.38
N MET A 39 -14.58 5.67 -1.70
CA MET A 39 -13.44 6.03 -2.53
C MET A 39 -12.98 7.48 -2.28
N TYR A 40 -11.68 7.70 -2.36
CA TYR A 40 -11.09 9.03 -2.29
C TYR A 40 -10.81 9.55 -3.70
N VAL A 41 -11.42 10.68 -4.06
CA VAL A 41 -11.20 11.37 -5.34
C VAL A 41 -10.11 12.41 -5.14
N SER A 42 -8.97 12.26 -5.81
CA SER A 42 -7.87 13.23 -5.74
C SER A 42 -7.96 14.32 -6.81
N GLU A 43 -8.37 13.95 -8.02
CA GLU A 43 -8.39 14.82 -9.21
C GLU A 43 -9.59 14.47 -10.12
N LEU A 44 -10.09 15.46 -10.85
CA LEU A 44 -11.16 15.36 -11.84
C LEU A 44 -10.58 15.66 -13.23
N ASP A 45 -11.23 15.18 -14.29
CA ASP A 45 -10.86 15.50 -15.68
C ASP A 45 -11.15 16.97 -16.06
N ILE A 46 -11.97 17.65 -15.26
CA ILE A 46 -12.35 19.04 -15.45
C ILE A 46 -11.72 19.95 -14.39
N PRO A 47 -11.54 21.25 -14.69
CA PRO A 47 -11.04 22.22 -13.71
C PRO A 47 -11.97 22.31 -12.48
N TRP A 48 -11.38 22.43 -11.29
CA TRP A 48 -12.11 22.49 -10.03
C TRP A 48 -13.03 23.71 -9.94
N GLU A 49 -12.67 24.81 -10.59
CA GLU A 49 -13.47 26.04 -10.66
C GLU A 49 -14.80 25.84 -11.40
N GLN A 50 -14.92 24.80 -12.22
CA GLN A 50 -16.16 24.44 -12.93
C GLN A 50 -17.01 23.43 -12.15
N THR A 51 -16.54 22.98 -11.00
CA THR A 51 -17.22 21.97 -10.19
C THR A 51 -17.97 22.61 -9.03
N PRO A 52 -19.07 22.01 -8.55
CA PRO A 52 -19.76 22.47 -7.35
C PRO A 52 -19.02 22.07 -6.05
N PHE A 53 -17.75 21.62 -6.12
CA PHE A 53 -16.99 21.17 -4.97
C PHE A 53 -16.21 22.32 -4.34
N MET A 54 -16.23 22.39 -3.01
CA MET A 54 -15.59 23.46 -2.27
C MET A 54 -14.06 23.28 -2.17
N PHE A 55 -13.57 22.05 -2.26
CA PHE A 55 -12.15 21.73 -2.14
C PHE A 55 -11.76 20.55 -3.03
N GLN A 56 -10.49 20.53 -3.43
CA GLN A 56 -9.86 19.39 -4.09
C GLN A 56 -9.56 18.29 -3.08
N GLY A 57 -9.82 17.04 -3.46
CA GLY A 57 -9.50 15.90 -2.62
C GLY A 57 -10.57 15.61 -1.57
N PHE A 58 -11.44 14.64 -1.82
CA PHE A 58 -12.50 14.28 -0.87
C PHE A 58 -12.85 12.80 -0.91
N ASN A 59 -13.38 12.31 0.20
CA ASN A 59 -13.99 10.99 0.27
C ASN A 59 -15.44 11.06 -0.19
N ILE A 60 -15.86 10.09 -1.00
CA ILE A 60 -17.28 9.94 -1.34
C ILE A 60 -17.98 9.24 -0.16
N ASP A 61 -18.57 10.01 0.73
CA ASP A 61 -19.28 9.53 1.92
C ASP A 61 -20.79 9.35 1.71
N SER A 62 -21.36 10.07 0.74
CA SER A 62 -22.78 10.08 0.44
C SER A 62 -23.07 9.74 -1.02
N GLN A 63 -24.25 9.13 -1.25
CA GLN A 63 -24.76 8.83 -2.59
C GLN A 63 -25.01 10.10 -3.40
N GLU A 64 -25.48 11.18 -2.76
CA GLU A 64 -25.67 12.48 -3.43
C GLU A 64 -24.34 13.04 -3.95
N LEU A 65 -23.26 12.87 -3.19
CA LEU A 65 -21.93 13.31 -3.59
C LEU A 65 -21.41 12.46 -4.75
N LEU A 66 -21.63 11.15 -4.70
CA LEU A 66 -21.31 10.22 -5.80
C LEU A 66 -21.98 10.66 -7.11
N GLU A 67 -23.29 10.91 -7.05
CA GLU A 67 -24.08 11.31 -8.22
C GLU A 67 -23.65 12.67 -8.77
N LYS A 68 -23.31 13.64 -7.90
CA LYS A 68 -22.73 14.93 -8.31
C LYS A 68 -21.40 14.75 -9.03
N VAL A 69 -20.51 13.87 -8.57
CA VAL A 69 -19.24 13.62 -9.25
C VAL A 69 -19.48 13.00 -10.63
N GLN A 70 -20.41 12.04 -10.71
CA GLN A 70 -20.77 11.37 -11.95
C GLN A 70 -21.44 12.31 -12.96
N SER A 71 -22.18 13.32 -12.52
CA SER A 71 -22.86 14.25 -13.43
C SER A 71 -21.95 15.31 -14.04
N VAL A 72 -20.88 15.68 -13.33
CA VAL A 72 -19.97 16.76 -13.78
C VAL A 72 -18.69 16.21 -14.44
N SER A 73 -18.27 14.97 -14.13
CA SER A 73 -17.03 14.38 -14.64
C SER A 73 -17.23 13.01 -15.29
N GLU A 74 -16.54 12.77 -16.41
CA GLU A 74 -16.52 11.45 -17.08
C GLU A 74 -15.45 10.52 -16.48
N THR A 75 -14.28 11.07 -16.16
CA THR A 75 -13.18 10.33 -15.52
C THR A 75 -12.67 11.03 -14.27
N VAL A 76 -12.18 10.23 -13.33
CA VAL A 76 -11.74 10.66 -12.00
C VAL A 76 -10.49 9.91 -11.58
N CYS A 77 -9.55 10.63 -10.97
CA CYS A 77 -8.40 10.02 -10.32
C CYS A 77 -8.76 9.66 -8.89
N ILE A 78 -8.71 8.38 -8.58
CA ILE A 78 -8.89 7.89 -7.21
C ILE A 78 -7.55 7.54 -6.57
N GLU A 79 -7.45 7.81 -5.27
CA GLU A 79 -6.31 7.40 -4.45
C GLU A 79 -6.71 6.27 -3.50
N SER A 80 -5.83 5.28 -3.36
CA SER A 80 -6.04 4.15 -2.47
C SER A 80 -4.75 3.80 -1.74
N GLU A 81 -4.88 3.36 -0.50
CA GLU A 81 -3.77 2.85 0.30
C GLU A 81 -3.85 1.33 0.35
N LYS A 82 -2.74 0.65 0.04
CA LYS A 82 -2.60 -0.80 0.14
C LYS A 82 -1.47 -1.16 1.09
N VAL A 83 -1.72 -2.18 1.90
CA VAL A 83 -0.74 -2.71 2.83
C VAL A 83 0.12 -3.73 2.09
N ALA A 84 1.36 -3.36 1.78
CA ALA A 84 2.33 -4.25 1.16
C ALA A 84 3.10 -5.02 2.24
N THR A 85 3.09 -6.34 2.11
CA THR A 85 3.80 -7.27 2.98
C THR A 85 5.14 -7.60 2.34
N ILE A 86 6.22 -7.02 2.85
CA ILE A 86 7.55 -7.21 2.27
C ILE A 86 8.28 -8.23 3.15
N PRO A 87 8.71 -9.39 2.61
CA PRO A 87 9.55 -10.29 3.36
C PRO A 87 10.86 -9.55 3.67
N SER A 88 11.22 -9.42 4.95
CA SER A 88 12.55 -8.96 5.32
C SER A 88 13.54 -9.97 4.75
N GLN A 89 14.22 -9.62 3.66
CA GLN A 89 15.30 -10.42 3.12
C GLN A 89 16.45 -10.41 4.12
N GLY A 90 16.44 -11.40 5.01
CA GLY A 90 17.58 -11.75 5.83
C GLY A 90 18.67 -12.35 4.95
N GLY A 91 19.58 -11.50 4.48
CA GLY A 91 20.92 -11.87 4.03
C GLY A 91 21.07 -12.39 2.59
N ASN A 92 21.57 -11.53 1.69
CA ASN A 92 22.63 -11.95 0.76
C ASN A 92 23.47 -10.76 0.25
N ARG A 93 24.65 -10.61 0.88
CA ARG A 93 25.99 -10.37 0.30
C ARG A 93 26.27 -9.10 -0.55
N LEU A 94 26.97 -8.17 0.11
CA LEU A 94 28.18 -7.44 -0.30
C LEU A 94 28.60 -7.60 -1.79
N CYS A 95 28.29 -6.61 -2.64
CA CYS A 95 29.02 -6.36 -3.89
C CYS A 95 30.19 -5.38 -3.61
N GLY A 96 31.19 -5.86 -2.88
CA GLY A 96 32.52 -5.25 -2.86
C GLY A 96 33.46 -6.19 -3.60
N ALA A 97 33.67 -5.99 -4.90
CA ALA A 97 34.69 -6.73 -5.62
C ALA A 97 36.06 -6.44 -4.97
N PRO A 98 36.87 -7.45 -4.61
CA PRO A 98 38.23 -7.19 -4.15
C PRO A 98 39.03 -6.63 -5.34
N ARG A 99 39.54 -5.41 -5.19
CA ARG A 99 40.50 -4.83 -6.14
C ARG A 99 41.78 -5.65 -6.02
N LYS A 100 42.15 -6.36 -7.09
CA LYS A 100 43.40 -7.10 -7.19
C LYS A 100 44.56 -6.10 -7.09
N ALA A 101 45.33 -6.13 -6.00
CA ALA A 101 46.58 -5.40 -5.91
C ALA A 101 47.64 -6.15 -6.74
N ILE A 102 48.35 -5.41 -7.58
CA ILE A 102 49.58 -5.81 -8.27
C ILE A 102 50.75 -5.52 -7.34
#